data_AF-A0A3L7VPH3-F1
#
_entry.id   AF-A0A3L7VPH3-F1
#
_cell.length_a   1.000
_cell.length_b   1.000
_cell.length_c   1.000
_cell.angle_alpha   90.00
_cell.angle_beta   90.00
_cell.angle_gamma   90.00
#
_symmetry.space_group_name_H-M   'P 1'
#
loop_
_entity.id
_entity.type
_entity.pdbx_description
1 polymer ?
#
loop_
_entity_poly.entity_id
_entity_poly.type
_entity_poly.pdbx_seq_one_letter_code
_entity_poly.pdbx_strand_id
1 'polypeptide(L)'
;MSIMRFTGILAMMIVVATVTFAPWWWQLRDVGGYQAVAATHESYITGWSSWTKNFAQQLTDQFLFDGFTGQLSLGLGLGIAGLLRWTSGRSTWNATPGSSNFTNSVRLPPLTLLVRFTTAAIALSVISIRIRTPLMLVCLAVGGLSGIYLWPVLQRLWQRRELNDLSPTSPGALPLSEMDLECAPTIDPTLGFCTTLTWFVGLLFATPMYSPFSRLFFPLLAAVWLAAAGGVAWWLESNLSVARRMAGTGETAPKRTWGHQLVAAMLAAAVVSSFFQFDDNNELEFVSKADLFRTSLFVDRSSIVAAADKIADACVEDAADRDVPRGTEPPDHRSRIKTIIYAYGEPALLFHLNRLGVTVAPVSHLNLRDPGDRAPAVPTFVVFGPNAKRTEGFWEELMQRSHHFRPVTTINYSPGNVTLLDMFNPGWLKEHPEAAFQTLEVHRVE
;
A
#
# COMPACT_ATOMS: atom_id res chain seq x y z
N MET A 1 2.68 6.79 30.75
CA MET A 1 3.65 7.69 30.09
C MET A 1 3.45 9.09 30.65
N SER A 2 4.51 9.86 30.94
CA SER A 2 4.36 11.27 31.33
C SER A 2 4.09 12.14 30.09
N ILE A 3 3.27 13.18 30.23
CA ILE A 3 2.97 14.12 29.14
C ILE A 3 4.26 14.70 28.55
N MET A 4 5.21 15.09 29.40
CA MET A 4 6.53 15.60 29.00
C MET A 4 7.32 14.65 28.09
N ARG A 5 7.29 13.33 28.33
CA ARG A 5 7.96 12.35 27.47
C ARG A 5 7.25 12.22 26.13
N PHE A 6 5.92 12.21 26.12
CA PHE A 6 5.13 12.17 24.89
C PHE A 6 5.39 13.40 24.01
N THR A 7 5.31 14.60 24.57
CA THR A 7 5.60 15.85 23.85
C THR A 7 7.04 15.92 23.36
N GLY A 8 8.00 15.42 24.15
CA GLY A 8 9.41 15.31 23.74
C GLY A 8 9.62 14.38 22.54
N ILE A 9 8.95 13.23 22.51
CA ILE A 9 8.98 12.30 21.36
C ILE A 9 8.38 12.97 20.11
N LEU A 10 7.21 13.60 20.22
CA LEU A 10 6.58 14.30 19.09
C LEU A 10 7.43 15.46 18.56
N ALA A 11 8.01 16.26 19.45
CA ALA A 11 8.91 17.35 19.06
C ALA A 11 10.14 16.81 18.32
N MET A 12 10.74 15.72 18.80
CA MET A 12 11.88 15.08 18.12
C MET A 12 11.48 14.51 16.75
N MET A 13 10.30 13.89 16.62
CA MET A 13 9.78 13.42 15.34
C MET A 13 9.62 14.57 14.33
N ILE A 14 9.11 15.72 14.75
CA ILE A 14 8.99 16.92 13.91
C ILE A 14 10.38 17.39 13.46
N VAL A 15 11.32 17.54 14.40
CA VAL A 15 12.70 17.98 14.07
C VAL A 15 13.37 17.02 13.08
N VAL A 16 13.27 15.71 13.31
CA VAL A 16 13.84 14.70 12.40
C VAL A 16 13.18 14.80 11.02
N ALA A 17 11.84 14.86 10.94
CA ALA A 17 11.16 15.00 9.66
C ALA A 17 11.56 16.28 8.92
N THR A 18 11.59 17.43 9.59
CA THR A 18 12.04 18.70 9.02
C THR A 18 13.47 18.63 8.51
N VAL A 19 14.42 18.10 9.30
CA VAL A 19 15.83 17.98 8.89
C VAL A 19 15.99 16.99 7.73
N THR A 20 15.26 15.88 7.74
CA THR A 20 15.26 14.90 6.65
C THR A 20 14.72 15.49 5.35
N PHE A 21 13.56 16.17 5.38
CA PHE A 21 12.94 16.69 4.15
C PHE A 21 13.48 18.06 3.67
N ALA A 22 14.23 18.80 4.50
CA ALA A 22 14.78 20.10 4.15
C ALA A 22 15.61 20.15 2.84
N PRO A 23 16.47 19.17 2.49
CA PRO A 23 17.22 19.20 1.22
C PRO A 23 16.30 19.17 0.00
N TRP A 24 15.22 18.39 0.03
CA TRP A 24 14.23 18.34 -1.05
C TRP A 24 13.42 19.64 -1.14
N TRP A 25 13.01 20.21 0.00
CA TRP A 25 12.38 21.54 0.02
C TRP A 25 13.30 22.66 -0.50
N TRP A 26 14.61 22.51 -0.33
CA TRP A 26 15.59 23.43 -0.89
C TRP A 26 15.75 23.27 -2.41
N GLN A 27 15.84 22.04 -2.91
CA GLN A 27 15.90 21.75 -4.36
C GLN A 27 14.69 22.26 -5.14
N LEU A 28 13.51 22.32 -4.51
CA LEU A 28 12.32 22.88 -5.15
C LEU A 28 12.44 24.38 -5.49
N ARG A 29 13.40 25.12 -4.93
CA ARG A 29 13.56 26.57 -5.21
C ARG A 29 13.73 26.87 -6.70
N ASP A 30 14.45 26.01 -7.42
CA ASP A 30 14.74 26.18 -8.84
C ASP A 30 13.49 26.03 -9.74
N VAL A 31 12.41 25.45 -9.20
CA VAL A 31 11.11 25.26 -9.88
C VAL A 31 9.97 26.07 -9.24
N GLY A 32 10.29 27.20 -8.59
CA GLY A 32 9.31 28.09 -7.95
C GLY A 32 9.01 27.78 -6.48
N GLY A 33 9.80 26.90 -5.86
CA GLY A 33 9.68 26.53 -4.45
C GLY A 33 8.51 25.59 -4.15
N TYR A 34 8.33 25.29 -2.86
CA TYR A 34 7.21 24.46 -2.41
C TYR A 34 5.83 25.10 -2.68
N GLN A 35 5.76 26.41 -2.93
CA GLN A 35 4.51 27.10 -3.27
C GLN A 35 3.94 26.63 -4.63
N ALA A 36 4.78 26.41 -5.64
CA ALA A 36 4.33 25.87 -6.94
C ALA A 36 3.78 24.45 -6.81
N VAL A 37 4.43 23.63 -5.97
CA VAL A 37 3.96 22.28 -5.62
C VAL A 37 2.64 22.35 -4.85
N ALA A 38 2.53 23.24 -3.85
CA ALA A 38 1.34 23.41 -3.04
C ALA A 38 0.12 23.86 -3.87
N ALA A 39 0.29 24.82 -4.79
CA ALA A 39 -0.76 25.24 -5.71
C ALA A 39 -1.24 24.09 -6.62
N THR A 40 -0.32 23.24 -7.09
CA THR A 40 -0.67 22.03 -7.84
C THR A 40 -1.44 21.03 -6.95
N HIS A 41 -1.01 20.84 -5.71
CA HIS A 41 -1.67 19.96 -4.73
C HIS A 41 -3.07 20.43 -4.33
N GLU A 42 -3.29 21.75 -4.26
CA GLU A 42 -4.57 22.37 -3.91
C GLU A 42 -5.70 21.94 -4.87
N SER A 43 -5.39 21.79 -6.17
CA SER A 43 -6.34 21.29 -7.18
C SER A 43 -6.90 19.89 -6.88
N TYR A 44 -6.21 19.09 -6.05
CA TYR A 44 -6.67 17.76 -5.64
C TYR A 44 -7.38 17.76 -4.29
N ILE A 45 -7.47 18.89 -3.57
CA ILE A 45 -8.10 18.97 -2.25
C ILE A 45 -9.61 19.27 -2.41
N THR A 46 -10.43 18.33 -1.96
CA THR A 46 -11.91 18.39 -2.05
C THR A 46 -12.60 18.82 -0.75
N GLY A 47 -11.82 19.03 0.32
CA GLY A 47 -12.29 19.58 1.60
C GLY A 47 -13.16 18.66 2.46
N TRP A 48 -13.43 19.10 3.70
CA TRP A 48 -14.11 18.30 4.75
C TRP A 48 -15.51 17.80 4.38
N SER A 49 -16.25 18.53 3.53
CA SER A 49 -17.54 18.10 2.99
C SER A 49 -17.46 16.79 2.20
N SER A 50 -16.30 16.49 1.61
CA SER A 50 -16.07 15.30 0.79
C SER A 50 -15.41 14.14 1.56
N TRP A 51 -14.89 14.38 2.77
CA TRP A 51 -14.05 13.42 3.53
C TRP A 51 -14.67 12.02 3.61
N THR A 52 -15.93 11.92 4.07
CA THR A 52 -16.60 10.62 4.27
C THR A 52 -16.83 9.89 2.96
N LYS A 53 -17.19 10.60 1.89
CA LYS A 53 -17.40 10.04 0.55
C LYS A 53 -16.08 9.52 -0.02
N ASN A 54 -15.02 10.31 0.08
CA ASN A 54 -13.70 9.94 -0.42
C ASN A 54 -13.11 8.78 0.37
N PHE A 55 -13.25 8.77 1.69
CA PHE A 55 -12.79 7.67 2.54
C PHE A 55 -13.51 6.35 2.19
N ALA A 56 -14.83 6.41 2.02
CA ALA A 56 -15.62 5.25 1.60
C ALA A 56 -15.21 4.75 0.21
N GLN A 57 -14.97 5.64 -0.76
CA GLN A 57 -14.48 5.27 -2.08
C GLN A 57 -13.08 4.63 -2.01
N GLN A 58 -12.11 5.32 -1.39
CA GLN A 58 -10.73 4.83 -1.26
C GLN A 58 -10.65 3.47 -0.54
N LEU A 59 -11.50 3.24 0.48
CA LEU A 59 -11.61 1.95 1.17
C LEU A 59 -12.25 0.88 0.28
N THR A 60 -13.29 1.24 -0.49
CA THR A 60 -13.92 0.35 -1.49
C THR A 60 -12.90 -0.08 -2.55
N ASP A 61 -12.09 0.85 -3.04
CA ASP A 61 -11.01 0.57 -3.98
C ASP A 61 -9.99 -0.43 -3.41
N GLN A 62 -9.65 -0.35 -2.12
CA GLN A 62 -8.78 -1.35 -1.49
C GLN A 62 -9.37 -2.77 -1.53
N PHE A 63 -10.70 -2.92 -1.49
CA PHE A 63 -11.34 -4.22 -1.66
C PHE A 63 -11.25 -4.75 -3.11
N LEU A 64 -11.03 -3.88 -4.09
CA LEU A 64 -10.82 -4.22 -5.51
C LEU A 64 -9.35 -4.57 -5.83
N PHE A 65 -8.40 -4.15 -4.98
CA PHE A 65 -7.00 -4.62 -5.01
C PHE A 65 -6.77 -5.84 -4.13
N ASP A 66 -7.61 -6.05 -3.12
CA ASP A 66 -7.55 -7.27 -2.32
C ASP A 66 -7.71 -8.52 -3.18
N GLY A 67 -6.99 -9.56 -2.82
CA GLY A 67 -6.96 -10.82 -3.55
C GLY A 67 -6.45 -11.94 -2.67
N PHE A 68 -6.57 -13.17 -3.15
CA PHE A 68 -6.22 -14.38 -2.42
C PHE A 68 -4.83 -14.33 -1.75
N THR A 69 -3.84 -13.75 -2.42
CA THR A 69 -2.48 -13.57 -1.89
C THR A 69 -2.47 -12.70 -0.64
N GLY A 70 -3.21 -11.58 -0.62
CA GLY A 70 -3.36 -10.72 0.56
C GLY A 70 -4.06 -11.46 1.69
N GLN A 71 -5.16 -12.14 1.37
CA GLN A 71 -6.01 -12.83 2.34
C GLN A 71 -5.27 -13.99 3.03
N LEU A 72 -4.50 -14.78 2.28
CA LEU A 72 -3.62 -15.81 2.84
C LEU A 72 -2.42 -15.22 3.59
N SER A 73 -1.86 -14.09 3.13
CA SER A 73 -0.64 -13.52 3.74
C SER A 73 -0.83 -13.15 5.22
N LEU A 74 -2.04 -12.77 5.64
CA LEU A 74 -2.33 -12.46 7.04
C LEU A 74 -2.23 -13.69 7.94
N GLY A 75 -2.90 -14.78 7.58
CA GLY A 75 -2.83 -16.02 8.36
C GLY A 75 -1.46 -16.69 8.25
N LEU A 76 -0.82 -16.66 7.08
CA LEU A 76 0.57 -17.13 6.93
C LEU A 76 1.54 -16.33 7.79
N GLY A 77 1.42 -15.00 7.82
CA GLY A 77 2.23 -14.11 8.65
C GLY A 77 2.04 -14.39 10.14
N LEU A 78 0.80 -14.53 10.62
CA LEU A 78 0.48 -14.93 11.99
C LEU A 78 1.01 -16.34 12.33
N GLY A 79 0.88 -17.29 11.40
CA GLY A 79 1.36 -18.66 11.56
C GLY A 79 2.89 -18.74 11.65
N ILE A 80 3.60 -18.02 10.78
CA ILE A 80 5.06 -17.93 10.79
C ILE A 80 5.53 -17.20 12.06
N ALA A 81 4.93 -16.07 12.43
CA ALA A 81 5.28 -15.35 13.65
C ALA A 81 5.05 -16.22 14.91
N GLY A 82 3.91 -16.90 14.99
CA GLY A 82 3.60 -17.84 16.08
C GLY A 82 4.54 -19.04 16.11
N LEU A 83 4.91 -19.61 14.96
CA LEU A 83 5.87 -20.70 14.87
C LEU A 83 7.27 -20.25 15.31
N LEU A 84 7.80 -19.17 14.73
CA LEU A 84 9.10 -18.59 15.11
C LEU A 84 9.15 -18.26 16.60
N ARG A 85 8.06 -17.75 17.16
CA ARG A 85 7.99 -17.38 18.58
C ARG A 85 7.74 -18.57 19.51
N TRP A 86 7.24 -19.69 18.99
CA TRP A 86 7.22 -20.99 19.69
C TRP A 86 8.58 -21.71 19.61
N THR A 87 9.26 -21.65 18.46
CA THR A 87 10.60 -22.25 18.27
C THR A 87 11.74 -21.40 18.81
N SER A 88 11.55 -20.10 19.11
CA SER A 88 12.63 -19.26 19.64
C SER A 88 13.24 -19.91 20.89
N GLY A 89 12.41 -20.52 21.76
CA GLY A 89 12.84 -21.34 22.89
C GLY A 89 13.70 -22.58 22.57
N ARG A 90 14.20 -22.75 21.34
CA ARG A 90 15.19 -23.76 20.92
C ARG A 90 16.49 -23.18 20.35
N SER A 91 16.57 -21.89 19.99
CA SER A 91 17.65 -21.43 19.10
C SER A 91 18.99 -21.27 19.81
N THR A 92 19.71 -22.38 19.97
CA THR A 92 21.05 -22.47 20.55
C THR A 92 22.17 -22.13 19.56
N TRP A 93 21.88 -21.47 18.42
CA TRP A 93 22.90 -21.16 17.41
C TRP A 93 23.98 -20.18 17.90
N ASN A 94 23.68 -19.36 18.90
CA ASN A 94 24.63 -18.50 19.61
C ASN A 94 25.08 -19.07 20.98
N ALA A 95 24.71 -20.30 21.34
CA ALA A 95 25.14 -20.89 22.60
C ALA A 95 26.64 -21.17 22.55
N THR A 96 27.44 -20.36 23.26
CA THR A 96 28.89 -20.48 23.33
C THR A 96 29.31 -21.90 23.75
N PRO A 97 30.13 -22.61 22.94
CA PRO A 97 30.62 -23.93 23.31
C PRO A 97 31.49 -23.83 24.57
N GLY A 98 30.95 -24.19 25.73
CA GLY A 98 31.68 -24.12 27.01
C GLY A 98 30.82 -23.95 28.27
N SER A 99 29.56 -23.51 28.17
CA SER A 99 28.69 -23.41 29.37
C SER A 99 28.24 -24.80 29.84
N SER A 100 28.92 -25.34 30.85
CA SER A 100 28.75 -26.71 31.34
C SER A 100 27.52 -26.95 32.23
N ASN A 101 26.73 -25.92 32.55
CA ASN A 101 25.50 -26.04 33.35
C ASN A 101 24.27 -26.46 32.53
N PHE A 102 24.44 -27.45 31.64
CA PHE A 102 23.43 -27.87 30.65
C PHE A 102 22.36 -28.84 31.19
N THR A 103 22.06 -28.80 32.49
CA THR A 103 21.06 -29.69 33.14
C THR A 103 19.64 -29.13 33.16
N ASN A 104 19.45 -27.82 32.95
CA ASN A 104 18.13 -27.24 32.78
C ASN A 104 17.64 -27.43 31.34
N SER A 105 17.02 -28.58 31.09
CA SER A 105 16.36 -28.90 29.82
C SER A 105 15.43 -27.75 29.41
N VAL A 106 15.72 -27.06 28.30
CA VAL A 106 14.86 -25.99 27.79
C VAL A 106 13.58 -26.65 27.26
N ARG A 107 12.57 -26.74 28.11
CA ARG A 107 11.28 -27.32 27.76
C ARG A 107 10.61 -26.40 26.74
N LEU A 108 10.31 -26.96 25.58
CA LEU A 108 9.46 -26.31 24.58
C LEU A 108 8.19 -25.75 25.24
N PRO A 109 7.67 -24.59 24.79
CA PRO A 109 6.33 -24.18 25.16
C PRO A 109 5.34 -25.29 24.78
N PRO A 110 4.25 -25.48 25.55
CA PRO A 110 3.37 -26.64 25.38
C PRO A 110 2.77 -26.69 23.97
N LEU A 111 2.64 -27.89 23.40
CA LEU A 111 2.12 -28.10 22.04
C LEU A 111 0.74 -27.46 21.83
N THR A 112 -0.06 -27.34 22.89
CA THR A 112 -1.35 -26.64 22.90
C THR A 112 -1.24 -25.17 22.49
N LEU A 113 -0.10 -24.50 22.75
CA LEU A 113 0.16 -23.13 22.31
C LEU A 113 0.41 -23.07 20.80
N LEU A 114 1.21 -23.99 20.24
CA LEU A 114 1.42 -24.08 18.80
C LEU A 114 0.10 -24.36 18.07
N VAL A 115 -0.71 -25.31 18.57
CA VAL A 115 -2.06 -25.57 18.04
C VAL A 115 -2.91 -24.31 18.08
N ARG A 116 -2.90 -23.54 19.18
CA ARG A 116 -3.65 -22.28 19.30
C ARG A 116 -3.19 -21.23 18.28
N PHE A 117 -1.89 -21.09 18.04
CA PHE A 117 -1.34 -20.17 17.04
C PHE A 117 -1.74 -20.60 15.62
N THR A 118 -1.64 -21.90 15.29
CA THR A 118 -2.09 -22.44 14.00
C THR A 118 -3.60 -22.29 13.79
N THR A 119 -4.42 -22.53 14.81
CA THR A 119 -5.87 -22.27 14.73
C THR A 119 -6.17 -20.80 14.51
N ALA A 120 -5.45 -19.88 15.17
CA ALA A 120 -5.61 -18.44 14.96
C ALA A 120 -5.12 -17.97 13.57
N ALA A 121 -4.07 -18.60 13.03
CA ALA A 121 -3.61 -18.37 11.65
C ALA A 121 -4.66 -18.79 10.62
N ILE A 122 -5.22 -20.00 10.74
CA ILE A 122 -6.29 -20.51 9.86
C ILE A 122 -7.54 -19.64 10.00
N ALA A 123 -7.94 -19.32 11.24
CA ALA A 123 -9.02 -18.39 11.55
C ALA A 123 -8.87 -17.07 10.80
N LEU A 124 -7.68 -16.46 10.90
CA LEU A 124 -7.39 -15.17 10.31
C LEU A 124 -7.43 -15.22 8.79
N SER A 125 -6.84 -16.24 8.14
CA SER A 125 -6.94 -16.42 6.69
C SER A 125 -8.40 -16.49 6.24
N VAL A 126 -9.23 -17.31 6.89
CA VAL A 126 -10.59 -17.56 6.42
C VAL A 126 -11.53 -16.38 6.69
N ILE A 127 -11.36 -15.67 7.82
CA ILE A 127 -12.04 -14.40 8.07
C ILE A 127 -11.59 -13.34 7.05
N SER A 128 -10.31 -13.30 6.69
CA SER A 128 -9.80 -12.35 5.68
C SER A 128 -10.34 -12.61 4.29
N ILE A 129 -10.54 -13.89 3.90
CA ILE A 129 -11.24 -14.26 2.65
C ILE A 129 -12.67 -13.70 2.62
N ARG A 130 -13.36 -13.68 3.77
CA ARG A 130 -14.75 -13.21 3.87
C ARG A 130 -14.90 -11.69 3.98
N ILE A 131 -14.16 -11.08 4.88
CA ILE A 131 -14.30 -9.68 5.30
C ILE A 131 -13.37 -8.75 4.47
N ARG A 132 -12.51 -9.34 3.62
CA ARG A 132 -11.40 -8.71 2.88
C ARG A 132 -10.22 -8.34 3.79
N THR A 133 -9.02 -8.47 3.23
CA THR A 133 -7.74 -8.17 3.91
C THR A 133 -7.70 -6.75 4.51
N PRO A 134 -8.13 -5.66 3.84
CA PRO A 134 -8.02 -4.31 4.38
C PRO A 134 -8.87 -4.10 5.64
N LEU A 135 -10.08 -4.65 5.69
CA LEU A 135 -10.97 -4.49 6.84
C LEU A 135 -10.50 -5.36 8.02
N MET A 136 -10.04 -6.59 7.77
CA MET A 136 -9.41 -7.41 8.80
C MET A 136 -8.13 -6.75 9.36
N LEU A 137 -7.32 -6.14 8.50
CA LEU A 137 -6.15 -5.34 8.88
C LEU A 137 -6.53 -4.13 9.75
N VAL A 138 -7.60 -3.39 9.41
CA VAL A 138 -8.10 -2.28 10.24
C VAL A 138 -8.57 -2.79 11.61
N CYS A 139 -9.27 -3.91 11.67
CA CYS A 139 -9.66 -4.54 12.95
C CYS A 139 -8.44 -4.94 13.79
N LEU A 140 -7.42 -5.56 13.18
CA LEU A 140 -6.15 -5.86 13.85
C LEU A 140 -5.38 -4.60 14.26
N ALA A 141 -5.43 -3.53 13.47
CA ALA A 141 -4.78 -2.26 13.76
C ALA A 141 -5.44 -1.52 14.93
N VAL A 142 -6.78 -1.48 15.00
CA VAL A 142 -7.51 -0.96 16.16
C VAL A 142 -7.21 -1.80 17.40
N GLY A 143 -7.24 -3.13 17.28
CA GLY A 143 -6.82 -4.04 18.34
C GLY A 143 -5.37 -3.86 18.76
N GLY A 144 -4.50 -3.53 17.81
CA GLY A 144 -3.08 -3.23 18.02
C GLY A 144 -2.86 -1.92 18.75
N LEU A 145 -3.40 -0.81 18.25
CA LEU A 145 -3.35 0.50 18.92
C LEU A 145 -3.97 0.45 20.33
N SER A 146 -5.02 -0.37 20.53
CA SER A 146 -5.64 -0.61 21.84
C SER A 146 -4.79 -1.52 22.75
N GLY A 147 -4.20 -2.59 22.22
CA GLY A 147 -3.28 -3.47 22.94
C GLY A 147 -1.96 -2.77 23.30
N ILE A 148 -1.55 -1.80 22.47
CA ILE A 148 -0.47 -0.87 22.74
C ILE A 148 -0.84 0.08 23.90
N TYR A 149 -2.10 0.50 24.04
CA TYR A 149 -2.53 1.20 25.26
C TYR A 149 -2.45 0.29 26.51
N LEU A 150 -2.62 -1.03 26.35
CA LEU A 150 -2.37 -2.08 27.37
C LEU A 150 -0.88 -2.48 27.47
N TRP A 151 -0.05 -1.44 27.47
CA TRP A 151 1.40 -1.41 27.34
C TRP A 151 2.32 -2.23 28.29
N PRO A 152 1.95 -2.54 29.55
CA PRO A 152 2.93 -2.97 30.55
C PRO A 152 3.79 -4.18 30.19
N VAL A 153 3.32 -5.10 29.35
CA VAL A 153 4.08 -6.31 28.98
C VAL A 153 5.29 -5.95 28.11
N LEU A 154 5.08 -5.26 26.98
CA LEU A 154 6.16 -4.90 26.06
C LEU A 154 7.17 -3.93 26.69
N GLN A 155 6.68 -2.96 27.48
CA GLN A 155 7.56 -2.03 28.19
C GLN A 155 8.46 -2.74 29.21
N ARG A 156 7.91 -3.71 29.97
CA ARG A 156 8.70 -4.51 30.94
C ARG A 156 9.71 -5.40 30.21
N LEU A 157 9.34 -6.02 29.09
CA LEU A 157 10.27 -6.83 28.30
C LEU A 157 11.41 -5.99 27.72
N TRP A 158 11.13 -4.79 27.19
CA TRP A 158 12.17 -3.85 26.76
C TRP A 158 13.07 -3.42 27.92
N GLN A 159 12.51 -2.99 29.06
CA GLN A 159 13.30 -2.63 30.25
C GLN A 159 14.18 -3.78 30.75
N ARG A 160 13.68 -5.01 30.70
CA ARG A 160 14.43 -6.22 31.07
C ARG A 160 15.54 -6.54 30.08
N ARG A 161 15.34 -6.27 28.79
CA ARG A 161 16.40 -6.38 27.77
C ARG A 161 17.53 -5.38 28.05
N GLU A 162 17.20 -4.11 28.28
CA GLU A 162 18.18 -3.06 28.61
C GLU A 162 18.97 -3.37 29.89
N LEU A 163 18.32 -3.94 30.90
CA LEU A 163 18.92 -4.31 32.19
C LEU A 163 19.51 -5.73 32.24
N ASN A 164 19.40 -6.50 31.15
CA ASN A 164 19.69 -7.93 31.09
C ASN A 164 19.04 -8.77 32.23
N ASP A 165 17.80 -8.42 32.62
CA ASP A 165 17.08 -8.99 33.76
C ASP A 165 16.26 -10.24 33.39
N LEU A 166 16.86 -11.39 33.67
CA LEU A 166 16.28 -12.72 33.50
C LEU A 166 15.30 -13.16 34.62
N SER A 167 15.02 -12.31 35.62
CA SER A 167 14.15 -12.67 36.75
C SER A 167 12.73 -13.10 36.29
N PRO A 168 12.00 -13.91 37.07
CA PRO A 168 10.59 -14.20 36.79
C PRO A 168 9.73 -12.94 36.60
N THR A 169 8.82 -12.96 35.63
CA THR A 169 7.92 -11.81 35.34
C THR A 169 6.80 -11.65 36.38
N SER A 170 6.53 -12.69 37.17
CA SER A 170 5.64 -12.69 38.33
C SER A 170 6.09 -13.76 39.34
N PRO A 171 5.69 -13.69 40.62
CA PRO A 171 5.89 -14.79 41.57
C PRO A 171 5.37 -16.12 41.01
N GLY A 172 6.16 -17.19 41.15
CA GLY A 172 5.84 -18.53 40.64
C GLY A 172 5.93 -18.71 39.11
N ALA A 173 6.26 -17.68 38.34
CA ALA A 173 6.62 -17.86 36.93
C ALA A 173 8.05 -18.42 36.80
N LEU A 174 8.32 -19.10 35.69
CA LEU A 174 9.70 -19.44 35.30
C LEU A 174 10.52 -18.17 35.01
N PRO A 175 11.84 -18.16 35.26
CA PRO A 175 12.72 -17.09 34.81
C PRO A 175 12.69 -16.96 33.28
N LEU A 176 13.06 -15.78 32.78
CA LEU A 176 13.21 -15.56 31.34
C LEU A 176 14.49 -16.25 30.83
N SER A 177 14.49 -16.63 29.56
CA SER A 177 15.70 -17.05 28.85
C SER A 177 16.39 -15.86 28.19
N GLU A 178 17.70 -15.96 27.90
CA GLU A 178 18.44 -14.93 27.14
C GLU A 178 17.76 -14.62 25.80
N MET A 179 17.29 -15.68 25.12
CA MET A 179 16.49 -15.60 23.90
C MET A 179 15.17 -14.83 24.06
N ASP A 180 14.58 -14.80 25.26
CA ASP A 180 13.40 -13.96 25.52
C ASP A 180 13.74 -12.47 25.57
N LEU A 181 14.97 -12.12 25.94
CA LEU A 181 15.49 -10.76 25.86
C LEU A 181 15.93 -10.42 24.42
N GLU A 182 16.51 -11.36 23.68
CA GLU A 182 16.79 -11.18 22.24
C GLU A 182 15.50 -10.92 21.44
N CYS A 183 14.41 -11.62 21.77
CA CYS A 183 13.08 -11.44 21.16
C CYS A 183 12.28 -10.26 21.74
N ALA A 184 12.68 -9.67 22.87
CA ALA A 184 12.04 -8.48 23.40
C ALA A 184 12.27 -7.28 22.46
N PRO A 185 11.41 -6.24 22.47
CA PRO A 185 11.59 -5.08 21.59
C PRO A 185 13.00 -4.49 21.65
N THR A 186 13.62 -4.24 20.50
CA THR A 186 14.97 -3.63 20.37
C THR A 186 14.95 -2.12 20.56
N ILE A 187 13.83 -1.48 20.23
CA ILE A 187 13.61 -0.04 20.31
C ILE A 187 12.61 0.19 21.44
N ASP A 188 12.76 1.29 22.19
CA ASP A 188 11.73 1.78 23.12
C ASP A 188 10.38 1.74 22.41
N PRO A 189 9.48 0.83 22.78
CA PRO A 189 8.34 0.60 21.93
C PRO A 189 7.38 1.82 21.99
N THR A 190 7.59 2.76 22.96
CA THR A 190 6.79 3.98 23.13
C THR A 190 6.99 4.89 21.93
N LEU A 191 8.22 4.96 21.40
CA LEU A 191 8.56 5.63 20.15
C LEU A 191 7.82 4.95 18.98
N GLY A 192 7.86 3.62 18.91
CA GLY A 192 7.13 2.85 17.89
C GLY A 192 5.62 3.13 17.88
N PHE A 193 5.00 3.25 19.06
CA PHE A 193 3.60 3.65 19.19
C PHE A 193 3.37 5.07 18.70
N CYS A 194 4.14 6.05 19.19
CA CYS A 194 3.95 7.45 18.83
C CYS A 194 4.10 7.65 17.32
N THR A 195 5.10 7.01 16.70
CA THR A 195 5.29 7.00 15.25
C THR A 195 4.11 6.38 14.51
N THR A 196 3.70 5.16 14.89
CA THR A 196 2.61 4.44 14.20
C THR A 196 1.27 5.16 14.36
N LEU A 197 0.96 5.68 15.56
CA LEU A 197 -0.25 6.45 15.82
C LEU A 197 -0.27 7.77 15.04
N THR A 198 0.83 8.54 15.06
CA THR A 198 0.92 9.82 14.35
C THR A 198 0.79 9.61 12.84
N TRP A 199 1.43 8.57 12.29
CA TRP A 199 1.30 8.19 10.89
C TRP A 199 -0.15 7.79 10.56
N PHE A 200 -0.74 6.84 11.31
CA PHE A 200 -2.10 6.37 11.08
C PHE A 200 -3.13 7.50 11.18
N VAL A 201 -3.12 8.29 12.26
CA VAL A 201 -4.07 9.38 12.48
C VAL A 201 -3.87 10.50 11.47
N GLY A 202 -2.62 10.90 11.21
CA GLY A 202 -2.29 11.95 10.25
C GLY A 202 -2.80 11.62 8.85
N LEU A 203 -2.60 10.39 8.37
CA LEU A 203 -3.10 9.97 7.07
C LEU A 203 -4.59 9.64 7.04
N LEU A 204 -5.17 9.13 8.14
CA LEU A 204 -6.62 8.91 8.22
C LEU A 204 -7.38 10.22 8.02
N PHE A 205 -6.88 11.33 8.57
CA PHE A 205 -7.46 12.65 8.32
C PHE A 205 -7.05 13.24 6.97
N ALA A 206 -5.76 13.17 6.59
CA ALA A 206 -5.27 13.82 5.37
C ALA A 206 -5.70 13.12 4.07
N THR A 207 -5.60 11.79 3.97
CA THR A 207 -5.83 11.05 2.71
C THR A 207 -7.23 11.27 2.11
N PRO A 208 -8.33 11.34 2.89
CA PRO A 208 -9.66 11.60 2.32
C PRO A 208 -9.98 13.08 2.06
N MET A 209 -9.08 14.03 2.42
CA MET A 209 -9.17 15.41 1.94
C MET A 209 -8.89 15.50 0.44
N TYR A 210 -8.12 14.56 -0.09
CA TYR A 210 -7.79 14.51 -1.51
C TYR A 210 -8.88 13.80 -2.32
N SER A 211 -8.95 14.12 -3.62
CA SER A 211 -9.64 13.32 -4.63
C SER A 211 -9.34 11.83 -4.44
N PRO A 212 -10.34 10.93 -4.56
CA PRO A 212 -10.24 9.55 -4.11
C PRO A 212 -9.42 8.65 -5.05
N PHE A 213 -8.21 9.06 -5.41
CA PHE A 213 -7.27 8.21 -6.13
C PHE A 213 -6.88 7.02 -5.25
N SER A 214 -7.17 5.83 -5.73
CA SER A 214 -6.91 4.54 -5.10
C SER A 214 -5.51 4.41 -4.46
N ARG A 215 -4.49 4.98 -5.11
CA ARG A 215 -3.08 4.94 -4.68
C ARG A 215 -2.76 5.76 -3.41
N LEU A 216 -3.55 6.80 -3.10
CA LEU A 216 -3.29 7.67 -1.95
C LEU A 216 -3.58 6.98 -0.61
N PHE A 217 -4.26 5.84 -0.63
CA PHE A 217 -4.54 5.03 0.56
C PHE A 217 -3.36 4.11 0.95
N PHE A 218 -2.42 3.80 0.05
CA PHE A 218 -1.32 2.87 0.36
C PHE A 218 -0.41 3.32 1.53
N PRO A 219 -0.07 4.62 1.69
CA PRO A 219 0.67 5.08 2.86
C PRO A 219 -0.12 4.93 4.18
N LEU A 220 -1.45 5.05 4.15
CA LEU A 220 -2.31 4.79 5.31
C LEU A 220 -2.34 3.28 5.61
N LEU A 221 -2.48 2.45 4.57
CA LEU A 221 -2.45 0.99 4.69
C LEU A 221 -1.14 0.51 5.33
N ALA A 222 0.02 1.11 5.01
CA ALA A 222 1.29 0.80 5.66
C ALA A 222 1.27 1.03 7.19
N ALA A 223 0.67 2.15 7.65
CA ALA A 223 0.47 2.39 9.08
C ALA A 223 -0.49 1.37 9.73
N VAL A 224 -1.53 0.95 9.01
CA VAL A 224 -2.45 -0.13 9.43
C VAL A 224 -1.70 -1.45 9.58
N TRP A 225 -0.82 -1.82 8.63
CA TRP A 225 0.02 -3.03 8.73
C TRP A 225 0.91 -3.01 9.98
N LEU A 226 1.58 -1.89 10.27
CA LEU A 226 2.43 -1.74 11.45
C LEU A 226 1.63 -1.86 12.75
N ALA A 227 0.47 -1.21 12.84
CA ALA A 227 -0.44 -1.32 13.97
C ALA A 227 -0.97 -2.75 14.16
N ALA A 228 -1.37 -3.43 13.08
CA ALA A 228 -1.83 -4.81 13.09
C ALA A 228 -0.73 -5.79 13.54
N ALA A 229 0.51 -5.61 13.07
CA ALA A 229 1.67 -6.37 13.51
C ALA A 229 1.94 -6.18 15.01
N GLY A 230 1.82 -4.95 15.53
CA GLY A 230 1.89 -4.67 16.96
C GLY A 230 0.83 -5.40 17.79
N GLY A 231 -0.41 -5.47 17.29
CA GLY A 231 -1.49 -6.24 17.91
C GLY A 231 -1.25 -7.76 17.92
N VAL A 232 -0.74 -8.30 16.81
CA VAL A 232 -0.32 -9.71 16.70
C VAL A 232 0.81 -10.02 17.68
N ALA A 233 1.85 -9.19 17.74
CA ALA A 233 2.97 -9.36 18.65
C ALA A 233 2.51 -9.34 20.13
N TRP A 234 1.70 -8.35 20.51
CA TRP A 234 1.11 -8.28 21.86
C TRP A 234 0.29 -9.52 22.21
N TRP A 235 -0.50 -10.04 21.27
CA TRP A 235 -1.28 -11.26 21.48
C TRP A 235 -0.38 -12.49 21.65
N LEU A 236 0.65 -12.66 20.82
CA LEU A 236 1.61 -13.77 20.95
C LEU A 236 2.34 -13.75 22.30
N GLU A 237 2.89 -12.59 22.71
CA GLU A 237 3.57 -12.43 24.00
C GLU A 237 2.66 -12.68 25.20
N SER A 238 1.40 -12.23 25.12
CA SER A 238 0.42 -12.44 26.19
C SER A 238 0.11 -13.93 26.38
N ASN A 239 -0.04 -14.67 25.27
CA ASN A 239 -0.30 -16.12 25.32
C ASN A 239 0.92 -16.92 25.82
N LEU A 240 2.14 -16.53 25.41
CA LEU A 240 3.39 -17.09 25.95
C LEU A 240 3.52 -16.84 27.46
N SER A 241 3.26 -15.61 27.90
CA SER A 241 3.38 -15.23 29.31
C SER A 241 2.44 -16.05 30.20
N VAL A 242 1.20 -16.26 29.75
CA VAL A 242 0.23 -17.15 30.42
C VAL A 242 0.71 -18.61 30.44
N ALA A 243 1.22 -19.12 29.33
CA ALA A 243 1.73 -20.49 29.25
C ALA A 243 2.94 -20.73 30.18
N ARG A 244 3.87 -19.76 30.29
CA ARG A 244 5.02 -19.82 31.22
C ARG A 244 4.58 -19.79 32.68
N ARG A 245 3.57 -18.97 33.03
CA ARG A 245 3.02 -18.94 34.38
C ARG A 245 2.45 -20.31 34.76
N MET A 246 1.59 -20.90 33.92
CA MET A 246 1.01 -22.22 34.17
C MET A 246 2.08 -23.31 34.31
N ALA A 247 3.13 -23.26 33.49
CA ALA A 247 4.25 -24.19 33.57
C ALA A 247 5.08 -24.06 34.86
N GLY A 248 5.21 -22.84 35.42
CA GLY A 248 5.93 -22.59 36.67
C GLY A 248 5.13 -22.87 37.94
N THR A 249 3.82 -22.56 37.93
CA THR A 249 2.95 -22.74 39.10
C THR A 249 2.34 -24.14 39.20
N GLY A 250 2.33 -24.91 38.11
CA GLY A 250 1.56 -26.15 38.02
C GLY A 250 0.04 -25.93 37.96
N GLU A 251 -0.43 -24.68 37.82
CA GLU A 251 -1.84 -24.36 37.59
C GLU A 251 -2.33 -25.08 36.33
N THR A 252 -3.35 -25.93 36.49
CA THR A 252 -4.01 -26.55 35.32
C THR A 252 -4.73 -25.48 34.50
N ALA A 253 -4.76 -25.66 33.17
CA ALA A 253 -5.42 -24.69 32.29
C ALA A 253 -6.87 -24.47 32.73
N PRO A 254 -7.36 -23.21 32.80
CA PRO A 254 -8.69 -22.91 33.30
C PRO A 254 -9.74 -23.67 32.48
N LYS A 255 -10.72 -24.26 33.18
CA LYS A 255 -11.80 -25.02 32.54
C LYS A 255 -12.41 -24.19 31.41
N ARG A 256 -12.45 -24.76 30.20
CA ARG A 256 -12.87 -24.10 28.96
C ARG A 256 -14.25 -23.49 29.14
N THR A 257 -14.31 -22.17 29.31
CA THR A 257 -15.57 -21.47 29.58
C THR A 257 -16.47 -21.49 28.35
N TRP A 258 -17.79 -21.35 28.57
CA TRP A 258 -18.78 -21.32 27.49
C TRP A 258 -18.45 -20.29 26.40
N GLY A 259 -17.90 -19.12 26.77
CA GLY A 259 -17.43 -18.11 25.81
C GLY A 259 -16.35 -18.63 24.84
N HIS A 260 -15.46 -19.54 25.26
CA HIS A 260 -14.48 -20.17 24.36
C HIS A 260 -15.12 -21.16 23.38
N GLN A 261 -16.24 -21.80 23.76
CA GLN A 261 -17.01 -22.65 22.87
C GLN A 261 -17.80 -21.80 21.86
N LEU A 262 -18.42 -20.71 22.31
CA LEU A 262 -19.12 -19.75 21.45
C LEU A 262 -18.18 -19.14 20.40
N VAL A 263 -17.01 -18.64 20.79
CA VAL A 263 -16.01 -18.09 19.85
C VAL A 263 -15.53 -19.16 18.86
N ALA A 264 -15.32 -20.40 19.30
CA ALA A 264 -14.93 -21.49 18.41
C ALA A 264 -16.07 -21.90 17.44
N ALA A 265 -17.33 -21.85 17.87
CA ALA A 265 -18.49 -22.11 17.04
C ALA A 265 -18.72 -20.99 16.01
N MET A 266 -18.59 -19.72 16.42
CA MET A 266 -18.61 -18.57 15.51
C MET A 266 -17.48 -18.64 14.48
N LEU A 267 -16.29 -19.09 14.90
CA LEU A 267 -15.18 -19.30 13.98
C LEU A 267 -15.47 -20.41 12.98
N ALA A 268 -15.96 -21.57 13.44
CA ALA A 268 -16.34 -22.68 12.57
C ALA A 268 -17.45 -22.26 11.59
N ALA A 269 -18.44 -21.49 12.05
CA ALA A 269 -19.49 -20.91 11.22
C ALA A 269 -18.93 -19.91 10.19
N ALA A 270 -17.97 -19.05 10.57
CA ALA A 270 -17.28 -18.15 9.62
C ALA A 270 -16.41 -18.91 8.60
N VAL A 271 -15.86 -20.07 9.00
CA VAL A 271 -15.10 -20.94 8.09
C VAL A 271 -16.02 -21.67 7.12
N VAL A 272 -17.13 -22.23 7.61
CA VAL A 272 -18.15 -22.87 6.76
C VAL A 272 -18.90 -21.85 5.91
N SER A 273 -19.06 -20.61 6.36
CA SER A 273 -19.68 -19.54 5.57
C SER A 273 -18.73 -18.90 4.58
N SER A 274 -17.40 -19.07 4.72
CA SER A 274 -16.50 -19.10 3.55
C SER A 274 -16.95 -20.19 2.57
N PHE A 275 -16.41 -20.28 1.35
CA PHE A 275 -16.94 -21.15 0.29
C PHE A 275 -18.37 -20.87 -0.22
N PHE A 276 -19.29 -20.18 0.50
CA PHE A 276 -20.64 -19.82 -0.01
C PHE A 276 -20.88 -18.31 -0.22
N GLN A 277 -21.37 -17.86 -1.37
CA GLN A 277 -21.80 -16.47 -1.60
C GLN A 277 -23.27 -16.41 -2.00
N PHE A 278 -23.89 -15.24 -1.84
CA PHE A 278 -25.18 -14.96 -2.46
C PHE A 278 -24.94 -14.42 -3.87
N ASP A 279 -25.62 -14.96 -4.86
CA ASP A 279 -25.55 -14.52 -6.25
C ASP A 279 -26.42 -13.26 -6.51
N ASP A 280 -26.47 -12.78 -7.76
CA ASP A 280 -27.32 -11.64 -8.17
C ASP A 280 -28.84 -11.94 -7.98
N ASN A 281 -29.25 -13.22 -7.80
CA ASN A 281 -30.62 -13.65 -7.51
C ASN A 281 -30.89 -13.87 -6.00
N ASN A 282 -29.90 -13.64 -5.13
CA ASN A 282 -29.93 -13.92 -3.69
C ASN A 282 -30.09 -15.43 -3.35
N GLU A 283 -29.64 -16.32 -4.24
CA GLU A 283 -29.44 -17.75 -3.98
C GLU A 283 -28.03 -18.02 -3.42
N LEU A 284 -27.90 -19.04 -2.56
CA LEU A 284 -26.63 -19.38 -1.92
C LEU A 284 -25.81 -20.34 -2.80
N GLU A 285 -24.88 -19.80 -3.58
CA GLU A 285 -23.97 -20.57 -4.44
C GLU A 285 -22.59 -20.81 -3.78
N PHE A 286 -21.82 -21.79 -4.30
CA PHE A 286 -20.42 -21.94 -3.93
C PHE A 286 -19.56 -20.88 -4.63
N VAL A 287 -18.75 -20.14 -3.86
CA VAL A 287 -17.76 -19.17 -4.36
C VAL A 287 -16.90 -19.84 -5.41
N SER A 288 -16.95 -19.34 -6.66
CA SER A 288 -16.24 -19.96 -7.75
C SER A 288 -14.72 -19.83 -7.57
N LYS A 289 -13.95 -20.74 -8.18
CA LYS A 289 -12.49 -20.61 -8.23
C LYS A 289 -12.07 -19.28 -8.88
N ALA A 290 -12.82 -18.82 -9.88
CA ALA A 290 -12.57 -17.53 -10.50
C ALA A 290 -12.68 -16.39 -9.47
N ASP A 291 -13.74 -16.36 -8.66
CA ASP A 291 -13.98 -15.30 -7.68
C ASP A 291 -12.95 -15.29 -6.55
N LEU A 292 -12.51 -16.48 -6.10
CA LEU A 292 -11.39 -16.59 -5.15
C LEU A 292 -10.09 -15.99 -5.71
N PHE A 293 -9.82 -16.13 -7.01
CA PHE A 293 -8.60 -15.64 -7.66
C PHE A 293 -8.77 -14.31 -8.41
N ARG A 294 -9.94 -13.66 -8.38
CA ARG A 294 -10.16 -12.31 -8.95
C ARG A 294 -9.34 -11.26 -8.19
N THR A 295 -8.14 -10.98 -8.67
CA THR A 295 -7.38 -9.78 -8.29
C THR A 295 -6.97 -8.98 -9.51
N SER A 296 -7.22 -7.67 -9.45
CA SER A 296 -6.81 -6.70 -10.48
C SER A 296 -5.30 -6.42 -10.49
N LEU A 297 -4.56 -6.90 -9.48
CA LEU A 297 -3.13 -6.65 -9.33
C LEU A 297 -2.28 -7.31 -10.42
N PHE A 298 -2.64 -8.52 -10.85
CA PHE A 298 -1.89 -9.31 -11.84
C PHE A 298 -2.44 -9.21 -13.28
N VAL A 299 -3.43 -8.34 -13.53
CA VAL A 299 -3.90 -8.04 -14.89
C VAL A 299 -2.77 -7.37 -15.66
N ASP A 300 -2.53 -7.81 -16.89
CA ASP A 300 -1.51 -7.22 -17.76
C ASP A 300 -1.78 -5.73 -18.02
N ARG A 301 -0.71 -4.94 -18.01
CA ARG A 301 -0.71 -3.48 -18.24
C ARG A 301 0.24 -3.09 -19.37
N SER A 302 0.72 -4.05 -20.17
CA SER A 302 1.62 -3.82 -21.30
C SER A 302 1.04 -2.93 -22.40
N SER A 303 -0.30 -2.77 -22.45
CA SER A 303 -0.99 -1.97 -23.48
C SER A 303 -0.49 -0.53 -23.58
N ILE A 304 -0.16 0.12 -22.45
CA ILE A 304 0.38 1.49 -22.44
C ILE A 304 1.82 1.54 -22.96
N VAL A 305 2.58 0.45 -22.84
CA VAL A 305 3.92 0.31 -23.43
C VAL A 305 3.80 0.22 -24.94
N ALA A 306 2.91 -0.63 -25.44
CA ALA A 306 2.61 -0.74 -26.87
C ALA A 306 2.00 0.54 -27.46
N ALA A 307 1.26 1.31 -26.67
CA ALA A 307 0.75 2.62 -27.06
C ALA A 307 1.86 3.68 -27.13
N ALA A 308 2.75 3.74 -26.14
CA ALA A 308 3.90 4.63 -26.15
C ALA A 308 4.84 4.37 -27.35
N ASP A 309 5.03 3.09 -27.70
CA ASP A 309 5.83 2.67 -28.86
C ASP A 309 5.22 3.19 -30.18
N LYS A 310 3.91 2.97 -30.38
CA LYS A 310 3.16 3.50 -31.54
C LYS A 310 3.13 5.03 -31.59
N ILE A 311 3.05 5.71 -30.44
CA ILE A 311 3.11 7.18 -30.35
C ILE A 311 4.48 7.68 -30.81
N ALA A 312 5.55 7.06 -30.33
CA ALA A 312 6.91 7.42 -30.72
C ALA A 312 7.13 7.24 -32.23
N ASP A 313 6.70 6.12 -32.80
CA ASP A 313 6.81 5.88 -34.24
C ASP A 313 5.99 6.87 -35.06
N ALA A 314 4.72 7.13 -34.70
CA ALA A 314 3.88 8.09 -35.42
C ALA A 314 4.45 9.52 -35.39
N CYS A 315 5.05 9.94 -34.27
CA CYS A 315 5.72 11.25 -34.18
C CYS A 315 6.99 11.31 -35.04
N VAL A 316 7.76 10.22 -35.10
CA VAL A 316 8.97 10.13 -35.93
C VAL A 316 8.64 10.05 -37.42
N GLU A 317 7.57 9.36 -37.81
CA GLU A 317 7.08 9.24 -39.18
C GLU A 317 6.52 10.59 -39.71
N ASP A 318 5.66 11.27 -38.94
CA ASP A 318 5.12 12.59 -39.32
C ASP A 318 6.20 13.69 -39.31
N ALA A 319 7.27 13.54 -38.52
CA ALA A 319 8.46 14.36 -38.62
C ALA A 319 9.29 14.04 -39.90
N ALA A 320 9.47 12.75 -40.23
CA ALA A 320 10.27 12.32 -41.37
C ALA A 320 9.69 12.75 -42.73
N ASP A 321 8.37 12.70 -42.91
CA ASP A 321 7.70 12.97 -44.20
C ASP A 321 7.83 14.44 -44.67
N ARG A 322 8.31 15.36 -43.80
CA ARG A 322 8.70 16.72 -44.19
C ARG A 322 10.19 16.90 -44.50
N ASP A 323 11.08 16.13 -43.88
CA ASP A 323 12.51 16.47 -43.82
C ASP A 323 13.48 15.43 -44.46
N VAL A 324 13.01 14.22 -44.80
CA VAL A 324 13.90 13.12 -45.25
C VAL A 324 13.54 12.59 -46.65
N PRO A 325 14.42 12.70 -47.66
CA PRO A 325 14.25 12.01 -48.94
C PRO A 325 14.16 10.49 -48.75
N ARG A 326 13.17 9.85 -49.38
CA ARG A 326 12.91 8.39 -49.24
C ARG A 326 14.05 7.54 -49.81
N GLY A 327 15.09 7.32 -49.00
CA GLY A 327 16.18 6.35 -49.19
C GLY A 327 16.13 5.28 -48.11
N THR A 328 16.32 4.02 -48.50
CA THR A 328 16.05 2.81 -47.70
C THR A 328 17.15 2.50 -46.67
N GLU A 329 16.86 2.54 -45.36
CA GLU A 329 17.55 1.72 -44.32
C GLU A 329 16.92 1.82 -42.90
N PRO A 330 16.59 0.69 -42.23
CA PRO A 330 16.38 0.60 -40.78
C PRO A 330 17.73 0.27 -40.04
N PRO A 331 17.87 0.40 -38.70
CA PRO A 331 16.81 0.29 -37.70
C PRO A 331 16.72 1.38 -36.62
N ASP A 332 17.61 2.36 -36.56
CA ASP A 332 17.64 3.34 -35.45
C ASP A 332 17.12 4.73 -35.87
N HIS A 333 15.93 4.76 -36.47
CA HIS A 333 15.29 6.01 -36.93
C HIS A 333 14.97 6.98 -35.80
N ARG A 334 14.58 6.46 -34.62
CA ARG A 334 14.13 7.24 -33.47
C ARG A 334 15.23 8.13 -32.86
N SER A 335 16.51 7.73 -32.94
CA SER A 335 17.64 8.52 -32.43
C SER A 335 18.10 9.63 -33.37
N ARG A 336 17.78 9.51 -34.67
CA ARG A 336 18.18 10.48 -35.72
C ARG A 336 17.25 11.69 -35.79
N ILE A 337 15.94 11.45 -35.70
CA ILE A 337 14.93 12.51 -35.82
C ILE A 337 14.63 13.09 -34.43
N LYS A 338 15.17 14.28 -34.15
CA LYS A 338 14.87 15.00 -32.92
C LYS A 338 13.41 15.43 -32.93
N THR A 339 12.64 14.90 -31.99
CA THR A 339 11.24 15.28 -31.74
C THR A 339 11.07 15.62 -30.26
N ILE A 340 10.10 16.49 -29.95
CA ILE A 340 9.70 16.81 -28.58
C ILE A 340 8.25 16.36 -28.41
N ILE A 341 7.96 15.58 -27.38
CA ILE A 341 6.60 15.15 -27.04
C ILE A 341 6.20 15.72 -25.69
N TYR A 342 5.08 16.45 -25.65
CA TYR A 342 4.46 16.89 -24.42
C TYR A 342 3.32 15.95 -24.03
N ALA A 343 3.40 15.35 -22.84
CA ALA A 343 2.35 14.48 -22.30
C ALA A 343 1.48 15.29 -21.33
N TYR A 344 0.23 15.58 -21.72
CA TYR A 344 -0.75 16.23 -20.85
C TYR A 344 -1.45 15.17 -20.01
N GLY A 345 -1.37 15.28 -18.68
CA GLY A 345 -2.18 14.47 -17.74
C GLY A 345 -1.91 12.96 -17.71
N GLU A 346 -1.03 12.41 -18.56
CA GLU A 346 -0.77 10.97 -18.71
C GLU A 346 0.63 10.56 -18.19
N PRO A 347 0.86 10.44 -16.87
CA PRO A 347 2.18 10.20 -16.30
C PRO A 347 2.78 8.82 -16.65
N ALA A 348 1.93 7.80 -16.85
CA ALA A 348 2.39 6.48 -17.27
C ALA A 348 2.97 6.51 -18.70
N LEU A 349 2.31 7.25 -19.61
CA LEU A 349 2.79 7.45 -20.97
C LEU A 349 4.15 8.15 -20.98
N LEU A 350 4.30 9.22 -20.19
CA LEU A 350 5.56 9.97 -20.08
C LEU A 350 6.73 9.07 -19.69
N PHE A 351 6.55 8.21 -18.69
CA PHE A 351 7.60 7.28 -18.26
C PHE A 351 8.01 6.31 -19.38
N HIS A 352 7.03 5.77 -20.12
CA HIS A 352 7.31 4.84 -21.21
C HIS A 352 7.95 5.50 -22.43
N LEU A 353 7.52 6.72 -22.81
CA LEU A 353 8.15 7.49 -23.88
C LEU A 353 9.61 7.86 -23.56
N ASN A 354 9.89 8.25 -22.31
CA ASN A 354 11.25 8.56 -21.86
C ASN A 354 12.16 7.32 -21.97
N ARG A 355 11.65 6.14 -21.55
CA ARG A 355 12.36 4.86 -21.68
C ARG A 355 12.67 4.47 -23.14
N LEU A 356 11.89 4.95 -24.11
CA LEU A 356 12.14 4.76 -25.54
C LEU A 356 13.18 5.75 -26.12
N GLY A 357 13.78 6.61 -25.29
CA GLY A 357 14.79 7.60 -25.71
C GLY A 357 14.23 8.86 -26.35
N VAL A 358 12.91 9.05 -26.35
CA VAL A 358 12.27 10.25 -26.92
C VAL A 358 12.33 11.40 -25.91
N THR A 359 12.57 12.63 -26.40
CA THR A 359 12.53 13.81 -25.53
C THR A 359 11.09 14.11 -25.15
N VAL A 360 10.71 13.77 -23.92
CA VAL A 360 9.34 13.92 -23.40
C VAL A 360 9.31 14.77 -22.14
N ALA A 361 8.30 15.64 -22.03
CA ALA A 361 8.06 16.48 -20.87
C ALA A 361 6.57 16.46 -20.46
N PRO A 362 6.25 16.64 -19.16
CA PRO A 362 4.87 16.78 -18.70
C PRO A 362 4.38 18.21 -18.99
N VAL A 363 3.09 18.36 -19.27
CA VAL A 363 2.44 19.68 -19.35
C VAL A 363 1.13 19.70 -18.57
N SER A 364 0.82 20.85 -17.99
CA SER A 364 -0.41 21.12 -17.22
C SER A 364 -1.38 22.07 -17.94
N HIS A 365 -1.00 22.58 -19.11
CA HIS A 365 -1.77 23.52 -19.92
C HIS A 365 -1.35 23.36 -21.40
N LEU A 366 -2.23 23.73 -22.32
CA LEU A 366 -2.00 23.70 -23.77
C LEU A 366 -1.30 24.96 -24.30
N ASN A 367 -0.84 25.85 -23.42
CA ASN A 367 -0.02 27.03 -23.76
C ASN A 367 1.42 26.66 -24.18
N LEU A 368 1.58 25.80 -25.18
CA LEU A 368 2.87 25.38 -25.72
C LEU A 368 3.54 26.44 -26.60
N ARG A 369 2.82 27.53 -26.90
CA ARG A 369 3.22 28.60 -27.83
C ARG A 369 2.32 29.84 -27.67
N ASP A 370 2.86 31.02 -27.95
CA ASP A 370 2.11 32.27 -27.95
C ASP A 370 1.51 32.60 -29.33
N PRO A 371 0.36 33.30 -29.39
CA PRO A 371 -0.27 33.67 -30.66
C PRO A 371 0.65 34.53 -31.54
N GLY A 372 0.97 34.02 -32.74
CA GLY A 372 1.82 34.72 -33.72
C GLY A 372 3.29 34.29 -33.75
N ASP A 373 3.71 33.39 -32.86
CA ASP A 373 5.02 32.73 -32.96
C ASP A 373 5.19 31.94 -34.27
N ARG A 374 6.43 31.60 -34.63
CA ARG A 374 6.74 30.69 -35.76
C ARG A 374 6.59 29.22 -35.36
N ALA A 375 6.37 28.36 -36.35
CA ALA A 375 6.38 26.91 -36.18
C ALA A 375 7.65 26.44 -35.43
N PRO A 376 7.55 25.49 -34.49
CA PRO A 376 8.70 25.02 -33.72
C PRO A 376 9.82 24.51 -34.63
N ALA A 377 11.06 24.96 -34.39
CA ALA A 377 12.22 24.56 -35.19
C ALA A 377 12.58 23.06 -35.05
N VAL A 378 12.00 22.38 -34.05
CA VAL A 378 12.06 20.94 -33.83
C VAL A 378 10.62 20.41 -33.86
N PRO A 379 10.30 19.35 -34.60
CA PRO A 379 8.96 18.75 -34.60
C PRO A 379 8.46 18.48 -33.18
N THR A 380 7.42 19.22 -32.80
CA THR A 380 6.84 19.22 -31.46
C THR A 380 5.43 18.63 -31.52
N PHE A 381 5.13 17.71 -30.61
CA PHE A 381 3.86 17.02 -30.52
C PHE A 381 3.29 17.17 -29.11
N VAL A 382 1.97 17.13 -29.00
CA VAL A 382 1.25 16.99 -27.73
C VAL A 382 0.43 15.70 -27.78
N VAL A 383 0.43 14.97 -26.67
CA VAL A 383 -0.38 13.78 -26.48
C VAL A 383 -1.25 13.97 -25.26
N PHE A 384 -2.54 13.75 -25.44
CA PHE A 384 -3.52 13.82 -24.36
C PHE A 384 -4.47 12.61 -24.40
N GLY A 385 -4.83 12.14 -23.20
CA GLY A 385 -5.68 10.97 -23.00
C GLY A 385 -6.89 11.26 -22.12
N PRO A 386 -7.51 10.21 -21.57
CA PRO A 386 -8.70 10.35 -20.72
C PRO A 386 -8.48 11.20 -19.46
N ASN A 387 -7.27 11.22 -18.90
CA ASN A 387 -6.97 12.00 -17.70
C ASN A 387 -6.88 13.49 -18.01
N ALA A 388 -6.29 13.86 -19.15
CA ALA A 388 -6.29 15.23 -19.66
C ALA A 388 -7.72 15.73 -19.88
N LYS A 389 -8.54 14.95 -20.59
CA LYS A 389 -9.94 15.26 -20.93
C LYS A 389 -10.88 15.44 -19.72
N ARG A 390 -10.45 15.06 -18.52
CA ARG A 390 -11.18 15.22 -17.25
C ARG A 390 -10.65 16.38 -16.39
N THR A 391 -9.57 17.03 -16.82
CA THR A 391 -9.02 18.21 -16.14
C THR A 391 -9.91 19.41 -16.43
N GLU A 392 -10.30 20.16 -15.40
CA GLU A 392 -11.12 21.37 -15.54
C GLU A 392 -10.38 22.41 -16.40
N GLY A 393 -11.09 23.05 -17.34
CA GLY A 393 -10.51 24.00 -18.30
C GLY A 393 -9.87 23.35 -19.54
N PHE A 394 -9.65 22.03 -19.58
CA PHE A 394 -8.97 21.36 -20.70
C PHE A 394 -9.69 21.58 -22.04
N TRP A 395 -11.01 21.45 -22.08
CA TRP A 395 -11.78 21.59 -23.32
C TRP A 395 -11.86 23.04 -23.78
N GLU A 396 -11.92 23.98 -22.85
CA GLU A 396 -11.85 25.41 -23.11
C GLU A 396 -10.49 25.80 -23.72
N GLU A 397 -9.38 25.33 -23.13
CA GLU A 397 -8.03 25.51 -23.68
C GLU A 397 -7.89 24.88 -25.07
N LEU A 398 -8.34 23.62 -25.22
CA LEU A 398 -8.24 22.89 -26.49
C LEU A 398 -9.07 23.56 -27.58
N MET A 399 -10.28 24.04 -27.28
CA MET A 399 -11.11 24.76 -28.25
C MET A 399 -10.46 26.08 -28.67
N GLN A 400 -9.95 26.88 -27.73
CA GLN A 400 -9.25 28.14 -28.01
C GLN A 400 -7.99 27.92 -28.88
N ARG A 401 -7.26 26.83 -28.65
CA ARG A 401 -5.95 26.55 -29.29
C ARG A 401 -6.00 25.51 -30.41
N SER A 402 -7.17 24.96 -30.72
CA SER A 402 -7.39 23.89 -31.72
C SER A 402 -6.71 24.15 -33.07
N HIS A 403 -6.68 25.41 -33.52
CA HIS A 403 -6.06 25.84 -34.76
C HIS A 403 -4.51 25.74 -34.78
N HIS A 404 -3.86 25.54 -33.63
CA HIS A 404 -2.42 25.25 -33.51
C HIS A 404 -2.11 23.74 -33.46
N PHE A 405 -3.13 22.88 -33.51
CA PHE A 405 -2.98 21.44 -33.36
C PHE A 405 -3.45 20.71 -34.62
N ARG A 406 -2.50 20.11 -35.36
CA ARG A 406 -2.82 19.21 -36.47
C ARG A 406 -2.93 17.78 -35.93
N PRO A 407 -4.07 17.07 -36.08
CA PRO A 407 -4.16 15.67 -35.66
C PRO A 407 -3.21 14.80 -36.47
N VAL A 408 -2.48 13.92 -35.79
CA VAL A 408 -1.52 12.97 -36.38
C VAL A 408 -2.10 11.56 -36.34
N THR A 409 -2.48 11.08 -35.15
CA THR A 409 -3.05 9.74 -34.99
C THR A 409 -3.83 9.60 -33.68
N THR A 410 -4.69 8.58 -33.61
CA THR A 410 -5.41 8.18 -32.39
C THR A 410 -5.08 6.73 -32.09
N ILE A 411 -4.55 6.48 -30.89
CA ILE A 411 -4.03 5.17 -30.49
C ILE A 411 -4.89 4.61 -29.36
N ASN A 412 -5.51 3.46 -29.65
CA ASN A 412 -6.30 2.71 -28.67
C ASN A 412 -5.38 1.90 -27.76
N TYR A 413 -5.64 1.93 -26.46
CA TYR A 413 -5.00 1.09 -25.45
C TYR A 413 -6.05 0.60 -24.44
N SER A 414 -5.68 -0.37 -23.60
CA SER A 414 -6.56 -0.90 -22.56
C SER A 414 -5.94 -0.66 -21.19
N PRO A 415 -6.35 0.41 -20.46
CA PRO A 415 -5.79 0.70 -19.14
C PRO A 415 -6.08 -0.46 -18.18
N GLY A 416 -5.14 -0.75 -17.27
CA GLY A 416 -5.41 -1.71 -16.20
C GLY A 416 -6.56 -1.26 -15.30
N ASN A 417 -7.32 -2.20 -14.73
CA ASN A 417 -8.53 -1.91 -13.95
C ASN A 417 -8.34 -0.84 -12.86
N VAL A 418 -7.15 -0.77 -12.23
CA VAL A 418 -6.79 0.27 -11.26
C VAL A 418 -6.94 1.68 -11.85
N THR A 419 -6.45 1.89 -13.08
CA THR A 419 -6.56 3.16 -13.80
C THR A 419 -7.98 3.42 -14.26
N LEU A 420 -8.73 2.37 -14.66
CA LEU A 420 -10.16 2.52 -14.99
C LEU A 420 -10.98 2.96 -13.78
N LEU A 421 -10.63 2.52 -12.56
CA LEU A 421 -11.33 2.90 -11.32
C LEU A 421 -11.05 4.35 -10.88
N ASP A 422 -9.88 4.91 -11.19
CA ASP A 422 -9.63 6.36 -11.06
C ASP A 422 -10.53 7.19 -12.02
N MET A 423 -11.14 6.56 -13.04
CA MET A 423 -11.93 7.20 -14.09
C MET A 423 -13.44 6.97 -13.99
N PHE A 424 -13.85 5.74 -13.68
CA PHE A 424 -15.22 5.26 -13.74
C PHE A 424 -15.57 4.44 -12.50
N ASN A 425 -16.82 4.52 -12.04
CA ASN A 425 -17.26 3.69 -10.92
C ASN A 425 -17.43 2.21 -11.35
N PRO A 426 -17.32 1.23 -10.43
CA PRO A 426 -17.36 -0.19 -10.77
C PRO A 426 -18.67 -0.65 -11.43
N GLY A 427 -19.81 -0.06 -11.06
CA GLY A 427 -21.12 -0.42 -11.62
C GLY A 427 -21.23 0.00 -13.08
N TRP A 428 -20.83 1.24 -13.38
CA TRP A 428 -20.80 1.78 -14.74
C TRP A 428 -19.85 0.97 -15.64
N LEU A 429 -18.70 0.49 -15.13
CA LEU A 429 -17.81 -0.42 -15.87
C LEU A 429 -18.42 -1.83 -16.12
N LYS A 430 -19.37 -2.31 -15.30
CA LYS A 430 -20.14 -3.55 -15.56
C LYS A 430 -21.13 -3.34 -16.71
N GLU A 431 -21.66 -2.14 -16.86
CA GLU A 431 -22.62 -1.73 -17.88
C GLU A 431 -21.97 -1.32 -19.23
N HIS A 432 -20.75 -0.76 -19.19
CA HIS A 432 -20.05 -0.15 -20.33
C HIS A 432 -18.68 -0.83 -20.56
N PRO A 433 -18.66 -2.11 -21.01
CA PRO A 433 -17.42 -2.86 -21.21
C PRO A 433 -16.50 -2.25 -22.28
N GLU A 434 -17.02 -1.43 -23.20
CA GLU A 434 -16.23 -0.68 -24.18
C GLU A 434 -15.25 0.30 -23.54
N ALA A 435 -15.52 0.78 -22.31
CA ALA A 435 -14.61 1.66 -21.57
C ALA A 435 -13.34 0.96 -21.08
N ALA A 436 -13.25 -0.37 -21.19
CA ALA A 436 -12.00 -1.10 -21.06
C ALA A 436 -10.96 -0.71 -22.14
N PHE A 437 -11.40 -0.04 -23.22
CA PHE A 437 -10.56 0.58 -24.22
C PHE A 437 -10.62 2.11 -24.09
N GLN A 438 -9.47 2.75 -24.16
CA GLN A 438 -9.31 4.20 -24.06
C GLN A 438 -8.43 4.71 -25.21
N THR A 439 -8.55 5.99 -25.52
CA THR A 439 -7.85 6.62 -26.65
C THR A 439 -6.82 7.64 -26.19
N LEU A 440 -5.63 7.58 -26.78
CA LEU A 440 -4.62 8.63 -26.71
C LEU A 440 -4.61 9.34 -28.07
N GLU A 441 -4.75 10.66 -28.05
CA GLU A 441 -4.71 11.48 -29.26
C GLU A 441 -3.37 12.17 -29.38
N VAL A 442 -2.75 12.05 -30.55
CA VAL A 442 -1.47 12.67 -30.89
C VAL A 442 -1.71 13.81 -31.87
N HIS A 443 -1.28 15.01 -31.50
CA HIS A 443 -1.39 16.21 -32.31
C HIS A 443 -0.02 16.87 -32.48
N ARG A 444 0.29 17.37 -33.68
CA ARG A 444 1.48 18.19 -33.95
C ARG A 444 1.17 19.64 -33.64
N VAL A 445 2.13 20.35 -33.05
CA VAL A 445 2.07 21.80 -32.81
C VAL A 445 2.52 22.54 -34.07
N GLU A 446 1.65 23.36 -34.68
CA GLU A 446 1.88 24.09 -35.94
C GLU A 446 1.88 25.62 -35.82
#